data_AF-A0A1F5ZW63-F1
#
_entry.id   AF-A0A1F5ZW63-F1
#
_cell.length_a   1.000
_cell.length_b   1.000
_cell.length_c   1.000
_cell.angle_alpha   90.00
_cell.angle_beta   90.00
_cell.angle_gamma   90.00
#
_symmetry.space_group_name_H-M   'P 1'
#
loop_
_entity.id
_entity.type
_entity.pdbx_description
1 polymer ?
#
loop_
_entity_poly.entity_id
_entity_poly.type
_entity_poly.pdbx_seq_one_letter_code
_entity_poly.pdbx_strand_id
1 'polypeptide(L)'
;MKKVHVYYHYVSLFLLLATGFILFYLNTGFPRQQFIISIYIAVLYVLWGLIHHYLKGDLHMRIVIEYSLIAILSIVIIRGAILR
;
A
#
# COMPACT_ATOMS: atom_id res chain seq x y z
N MET A 1 4.85 23.18 -14.49
CA MET A 1 5.14 22.75 -13.10
C MET A 1 4.14 21.72 -12.53
N LYS A 2 2.84 21.72 -12.91
CA LYS A 2 1.85 20.71 -12.44
C LYS A 2 2.21 19.23 -12.76
N LYS A 3 2.81 18.94 -13.92
CA LYS A 3 3.18 17.56 -14.31
C LYS A 3 4.23 16.94 -13.38
N VAL A 4 5.19 17.73 -12.92
CA VAL A 4 6.34 17.25 -12.10
C VAL A 4 5.88 16.74 -10.73
N HIS A 5 4.92 17.41 -10.08
CA HIS A 5 4.34 16.94 -8.82
C HIS A 5 3.63 15.60 -8.97
N VAL A 6 2.90 15.41 -10.07
CA VAL A 6 2.18 14.15 -10.35
C VAL A 6 3.15 12.97 -10.45
N TYR A 7 4.28 13.15 -11.12
CA TYR A 7 5.32 12.09 -11.21
C TYR A 7 5.88 11.70 -9.84
N TYR A 8 6.15 12.66 -8.95
CA TYR A 8 6.72 12.34 -7.62
C TYR A 8 5.79 11.50 -6.75
N HIS A 9 4.47 11.71 -6.84
CA HIS A 9 3.52 10.88 -6.10
C HIS A 9 3.51 9.44 -6.62
N TYR A 10 3.44 9.23 -7.94
CA TYR A 10 3.44 7.86 -8.48
C TYR A 10 4.76 7.12 -8.26
N VAL A 11 5.89 7.84 -8.33
CA VAL A 11 7.21 7.26 -8.00
C VAL A 11 7.26 6.88 -6.52
N SER A 12 6.72 7.69 -5.60
CA SER A 12 6.71 7.33 -4.18
C SER A 12 5.82 6.13 -3.88
N LEU A 13 4.67 5.99 -4.56
CA LEU A 13 3.86 4.78 -4.47
C LEU A 13 4.62 3.55 -4.98
N PHE A 14 5.26 3.66 -6.13
CA PHE A 14 6.05 2.58 -6.70
C PHE A 14 7.16 2.13 -5.76
N LEU A 15 7.93 3.07 -5.20
CA LEU A 15 9.01 2.77 -4.25
C LEU A 15 8.47 2.15 -2.96
N LEU A 16 7.35 2.63 -2.43
CA LEU A 16 6.69 2.06 -1.25
C LEU A 16 6.32 0.59 -1.50
N LEU A 17 5.65 0.31 -2.62
CA LEU A 17 5.22 -1.05 -2.96
C LEU A 17 6.40 -1.96 -3.29
N ALA A 18 7.39 -1.46 -4.04
CA ALA A 18 8.60 -2.22 -4.39
C ALA A 18 9.42 -2.58 -3.14
N THR A 19 9.62 -1.62 -2.23
CA THR A 19 10.31 -1.87 -0.95
C THR A 19 9.56 -2.89 -0.12
N GLY A 20 8.24 -2.74 -0.02
CA GLY A 20 7.38 -3.70 0.66
C GLY A 20 7.48 -5.11 0.08
N PHE A 21 7.45 -5.23 -1.24
CA PHE A 21 7.60 -6.51 -1.94
C PHE A 21 8.98 -7.14 -1.71
N ILE A 22 10.06 -6.36 -1.79
CA ILE A 22 11.42 -6.83 -1.52
C ILE A 22 11.52 -7.35 -0.08
N LEU A 23 11.04 -6.58 0.90
CA LEU A 23 11.03 -6.99 2.31
C LEU A 23 10.22 -8.27 2.51
N PHE A 24 9.06 -8.38 1.89
CA PHE A 24 8.22 -9.58 1.94
C PHE A 24 8.95 -10.81 1.39
N TYR A 25 9.60 -10.66 0.23
CA TYR A 25 10.36 -11.74 -0.42
C TYR A 25 11.59 -12.16 0.40
N LEU A 26 12.35 -11.20 0.94
CA LEU A 26 13.49 -11.49 1.80
C LEU A 26 13.11 -12.22 3.11
N ASN A 27 11.86 -12.10 3.55
CA ASN A 27 11.33 -12.80 4.73
C ASN A 27 10.61 -14.12 4.37
N THR A 28 10.86 -14.69 3.18
CA THR A 28 10.34 -16.02 2.83
C THR A 28 10.83 -17.07 3.83
N GLY A 29 9.92 -17.94 4.28
CA GLY A 29 10.17 -18.90 5.36
C GLY A 29 9.85 -18.37 6.76
N PHE A 30 9.50 -17.08 6.88
CA PHE A 30 9.09 -16.45 8.14
C PHE A 30 7.65 -15.87 8.05
N PRO A 31 6.61 -16.74 8.11
CA PRO A 31 5.20 -16.37 7.94
C PRO A 31 4.73 -15.16 8.76
N ARG A 32 5.16 -15.08 10.03
CA ARG A 32 4.77 -14.00 10.94
C ARG A 32 5.31 -12.66 10.46
N GLN A 33 6.59 -12.62 10.07
CA GLN A 33 7.26 -11.44 9.56
C GLN A 33 6.63 -10.98 8.24
N GLN A 34 6.38 -11.91 7.32
CA GLN A 34 5.68 -11.62 6.06
C GLN A 34 4.31 -11.00 6.31
N PHE A 35 3.52 -11.56 7.24
CA PHE A 35 2.21 -11.00 7.57
C PHE A 35 2.30 -9.59 8.19
N ILE A 36 3.24 -9.36 9.10
CA ILE A 36 3.50 -8.04 9.69
C ILE A 36 3.88 -7.03 8.61
N ILE A 37 4.80 -7.39 7.71
CA ILE A 37 5.22 -6.55 6.58
C ILE A 37 4.01 -6.19 5.71
N SER A 38 3.15 -7.15 5.40
CA SER A 38 1.94 -6.90 4.59
C SER A 38 0.95 -5.95 5.27
N ILE A 39 0.77 -6.03 6.59
CA ILE A 39 -0.06 -5.06 7.33
C ILE A 39 0.53 -3.65 7.20
N TYR A 40 1.84 -3.50 7.41
CA TYR A 40 2.49 -2.19 7.29
C TYR A 40 2.36 -1.60 5.88
N ILE A 41 2.59 -2.40 4.84
CA ILE A 41 2.43 -1.95 3.45
C ILE A 41 0.99 -1.53 3.17
N ALA A 42 0.00 -2.30 3.64
CA ALA A 42 -1.41 -2.00 3.45
C ALA A 42 -1.80 -0.66 4.12
N VAL A 43 -1.34 -0.42 5.35
CA VAL A 43 -1.56 0.86 6.05
C VAL A 43 -0.88 2.01 5.33
N LEU A 44 0.39 1.84 4.93
CA LEU A 44 1.14 2.87 4.19
C LEU A 44 0.50 3.18 2.83
N TYR A 45 -0.04 2.17 2.13
CA TYR A 45 -0.79 2.33 0.88
C TYR A 45 -2.03 3.20 1.08
N VAL A 46 -2.83 2.95 2.13
CA VAL A 46 -3.99 3.78 2.46
C VAL A 46 -3.55 5.20 2.76
N LEU A 47 -2.57 5.38 3.66
CA LEU A 47 -2.07 6.72 4.02
C LEU A 47 -1.55 7.48 2.81
N TRP A 48 -0.78 6.82 1.93
CA TRP A 48 -0.31 7.42 0.68
C TRP A 48 -1.48 7.87 -0.19
N GLY A 49 -2.50 7.03 -0.37
CA GLY A 49 -3.69 7.35 -1.17
C GLY A 49 -4.45 8.55 -0.62
N LEU A 50 -4.67 8.58 0.70
CA LEU A 50 -5.32 9.69 1.39
C LEU A 50 -4.53 11.00 1.21
N ILE A 51 -3.21 10.97 1.42
CA ILE A 51 -2.35 12.15 1.26
C ILE A 51 -2.35 12.63 -0.19
N HIS A 52 -2.22 11.71 -1.15
CA HIS A 52 -2.21 12.03 -2.58
C HIS A 52 -3.50 12.75 -3.01
N HIS A 53 -4.66 12.19 -2.63
CA HIS A 53 -5.95 12.76 -2.98
C HIS A 53 -6.29 14.02 -2.19
N TYR A 54 -5.81 14.14 -0.94
CA TYR A 54 -5.93 15.38 -0.17
C TYR A 54 -5.19 16.53 -0.86
N LEU A 55 -3.93 16.31 -1.24
CA LEU A 55 -3.11 17.31 -1.92
C LEU A 55 -3.62 17.67 -3.32
N LYS A 56 -4.30 16.73 -3.98
CA LYS A 56 -4.94 16.95 -5.28
C LYS A 56 -6.29 17.66 -5.17
N GLY A 57 -6.84 17.77 -3.96
CA GLY A 57 -8.13 18.41 -3.69
C GLY A 57 -9.34 17.57 -4.11
N ASP A 58 -9.16 16.26 -4.32
CA ASP A 58 -10.21 15.33 -4.74
C ASP A 58 -10.51 14.24 -3.69
N LEU A 59 -10.02 14.40 -2.46
CA LEU A 59 -10.33 13.46 -1.37
C LEU A 59 -11.81 13.52 -0.98
N HIS A 60 -12.51 12.42 -1.20
CA HIS A 60 -13.90 12.22 -0.77
C HIS A 60 -14.10 10.82 -0.20
N MET A 61 -15.21 10.59 0.51
CA MET A 61 -15.46 9.33 1.24
C MET A 61 -15.34 8.07 0.36
N ARG A 62 -15.77 8.14 -0.91
CA ARG A 62 -15.60 7.04 -1.87
C ARG A 62 -14.13 6.63 -2.07
N ILE A 63 -13.17 7.56 -2.15
CA ILE A 63 -11.73 7.24 -2.25
C ILE A 63 -11.24 6.58 -0.97
N VAL A 64 -11.64 7.09 0.20
CA VAL A 64 -11.27 6.50 1.50
C VAL A 64 -11.69 5.03 1.56
N ILE A 65 -12.93 4.74 1.15
CA ILE A 65 -13.48 3.39 1.10
C ILE A 65 -12.71 2.53 0.08
N GLU A 66 -12.47 3.02 -1.13
CA GLU A 66 -11.74 2.29 -2.18
C GLU A 66 -10.35 1.83 -1.70
N TYR A 67 -9.54 2.74 -1.16
CA TYR A 67 -8.20 2.39 -0.68
C TYR A 67 -8.25 1.45 0.52
N SER A 68 -9.20 1.66 1.44
CA SER A 68 -9.37 0.79 2.62
C SER A 68 -9.79 -0.62 2.23
N LEU A 69 -10.72 -0.77 1.28
CA LEU A 69 -11.17 -2.07 0.78
C LEU A 69 -10.04 -2.83 0.08
N ILE A 70 -9.24 -2.15 -0.74
CA ILE A 70 -8.07 -2.75 -1.40
C ILE A 70 -7.05 -3.23 -0.34
N ALA A 71 -6.78 -2.41 0.67
CA ALA A 71 -5.88 -2.78 1.76
C ALA A 71 -6.37 -4.00 2.54
N ILE A 72 -7.65 -4.02 2.94
CA ILE A 72 -8.26 -5.17 3.64
C ILE A 72 -8.20 -6.42 2.76
N LEU A 73 -8.59 -6.32 1.49
CA LEU A 73 -8.57 -7.43 0.55
C LEU A 73 -7.16 -8.01 0.41
N SER A 74 -6.13 -7.15 0.30
CA SER A 74 -4.74 -7.60 0.20
C SER A 74 -4.29 -8.38 1.45
N ILE A 75 -4.65 -7.92 2.65
CA ILE A 75 -4.34 -8.60 3.92
C ILE A 75 -5.03 -9.98 3.96
N VAL A 76 -6.31 -10.06 3.56
CA VAL A 76 -7.05 -11.33 3.53
C VAL A 76 -6.40 -12.34 2.57
N ILE A 77 -6.06 -11.91 1.36
CA ILE A 77 -5.41 -12.75 0.35
C ILE A 77 -4.04 -13.23 0.86
N ILE A 78 -3.21 -12.32 1.38
CA ILE A 78 -1.86 -12.66 1.83
C ILE A 78 -1.91 -13.59 3.05
N ARG A 79 -2.82 -13.34 4.00
CA ARG A 79 -3.02 -14.25 5.14
C ARG A 79 -3.35 -15.67 4.67
N GLY A 80 -4.23 -15.81 3.67
CA GLY A 80 -4.55 -17.10 3.07
C GLY A 80 -3.39 -17.71 2.26
N ALA A 81 -2.51 -16.89 1.67
CA ALA A 81 -1.35 -17.36 0.93
C ALA A 81 -0.21 -17.84 1.83
N ILE A 82 0.03 -17.17 2.95
CA ILE A 82 1.09 -17.49 3.91
C ILE A 82 0.75 -18.71 4.78
N LEU A 83 -0.53 -18.89 5.13
CA LEU A 83 -0.99 -19.98 6.01
C LEU A 83 -1.21 -21.33 5.29
N ARG A 84 -0.66 -21.49 4.09
CA ARG A 84 -0.69 -22.76 3.36
C ARG A 84 0.24 -23.78 3.98
#